data_AF-A0A383BLN6-F1
#
_entry.id   AF-A0A383BLN6-F1
#
_cell.length_a   1.000
_cell.length_b   1.000
_cell.length_c   1.000
_cell.angle_alpha   90.00
_cell.angle_beta   90.00
_cell.angle_gamma   90.00
#
_symmetry.space_group_name_H-M   'P 1'
#
loop_
_entity.id
_entity.type
_entity.pdbx_description
1 polymer ?
#
loop_
_entity_poly.entity_id
_entity_poly.type
_entity_poly.pdbx_seq_one_letter_code
_entity_poly.pdbx_strand_id
1 'polypeptide(L)'
;PHITRARGRDPEIDEYTPRLPPTDHWIQPHGEEGIIAEIDELLRREFCHIHRQQLASCRPAMLQLMLNGSSGLRRFHENVATLTRFNRPADRDVAGPVEAECADIARRLRAMRGDDDAKFDELARLLEELREDPTVTRAVMFTHFIPTYSYLRNRLEALPMFRSGVRLICAGPNDDDETLEGVNSRLEREEGFAVLLTTDRMSESVDLHAANCVINYDLPYNPQDLQQRIGRVDRIIQQADVIHV
;
A
#
# COMPACT_ATOMS: atom_id res chain seq x y z
N PRO A 1 11.66 -5.24 -2.51
CA PRO A 1 10.32 -4.62 -2.65
C PRO A 1 10.11 -4.17 -4.11
N HIS A 2 9.37 -4.95 -4.88
CA HIS A 2 9.20 -4.74 -6.32
C HIS A 2 7.90 -3.96 -6.57
N ILE A 3 8.01 -2.85 -7.31
CA ILE A 3 6.90 -2.20 -8.03
C ILE A 3 6.89 -2.87 -9.40
N THR A 4 5.74 -3.34 -9.90
CA THR A 4 5.71 -4.36 -10.97
C THR A 4 5.11 -3.81 -12.26
N ARG A 5 5.82 -3.03 -13.08
CA ARG A 5 5.20 -2.38 -14.27
C ARG A 5 4.61 -3.42 -15.26
N ALA A 6 3.36 -3.24 -15.71
CA ALA A 6 2.74 -4.04 -16.77
C ALA A 6 2.29 -3.11 -17.92
N ARG A 7 2.65 -3.35 -19.18
CA ARG A 7 2.04 -2.59 -20.31
C ARG A 7 0.70 -3.22 -20.70
N GLY A 8 -0.16 -2.41 -21.34
CA GLY A 8 -1.38 -2.87 -22.01
C GLY A 8 -1.12 -4.02 -23.00
N ARG A 9 -2.20 -4.75 -23.30
CA ARG A 9 -2.21 -6.01 -24.05
C ARG A 9 -1.68 -5.81 -25.47
N ASP A 10 -0.63 -6.55 -25.86
CA ASP A 10 -0.24 -6.69 -27.27
C ASP A 10 -1.38 -7.42 -28.02
N PRO A 11 -1.89 -6.88 -29.14
CA PRO A 11 -3.01 -7.46 -29.87
C PRO A 11 -2.69 -8.78 -30.59
N GLU A 12 -1.44 -9.27 -30.57
CA GLU A 12 -0.99 -10.43 -31.35
C GLU A 12 -0.46 -11.64 -30.53
N ILE A 13 -0.67 -11.70 -29.21
CA ILE A 13 -0.13 -12.80 -28.39
C ILE A 13 -1.24 -13.78 -27.96
N ASP A 14 -1.37 -14.87 -28.71
CA ASP A 14 -2.30 -15.99 -28.44
C ASP A 14 -1.70 -17.08 -27.51
N GLU A 15 -0.55 -16.83 -26.87
CA GLU A 15 0.08 -17.78 -25.95
C GLU A 15 0.47 -17.15 -24.61
N TYR A 16 0.03 -17.80 -23.53
CA TYR A 16 0.42 -17.47 -22.15
C TYR A 16 1.92 -17.74 -21.97
N THR A 17 2.74 -16.69 -22.09
CA THR A 17 4.16 -16.76 -21.74
C THR A 17 4.31 -16.43 -20.25
N PRO A 18 4.75 -17.36 -19.38
CA PRO A 18 4.97 -17.06 -17.97
C PRO A 18 6.15 -16.08 -17.84
N ARG A 19 5.82 -14.79 -17.67
CA ARG A 19 6.80 -13.76 -17.30
C ARG A 19 7.01 -13.84 -15.79
N LEU A 20 7.89 -14.73 -15.36
CA LEU A 20 8.48 -14.61 -14.04
C LEU A 20 9.42 -13.39 -14.09
N PRO A 21 9.16 -12.30 -13.35
CA PRO A 21 10.16 -11.24 -13.23
C PRO A 21 11.44 -11.87 -12.67
N PRO A 22 12.63 -11.44 -13.10
CA PRO A 22 13.87 -11.91 -12.50
C PRO A 22 13.82 -11.62 -11.00
N THR A 23 13.76 -12.68 -10.20
CA THR A 23 13.79 -12.58 -8.74
C THR A 23 15.25 -12.41 -8.33
N ASP A 24 15.72 -11.17 -8.30
CA ASP A 24 17.00 -10.87 -7.65
C ASP A 24 16.82 -11.12 -6.14
N HIS A 25 17.50 -12.15 -5.64
CA HIS A 25 17.64 -12.36 -4.21
C HIS A 25 18.37 -11.16 -3.61
N TRP A 26 17.67 -10.36 -2.80
CA TRP A 26 18.33 -9.34 -1.99
C TRP A 26 19.35 -10.02 -1.08
N ILE A 27 20.63 -9.81 -1.38
CA ILE A 27 21.71 -10.09 -0.43
C ILE A 27 21.57 -9.03 0.67
N GLN A 28 21.19 -9.47 1.87
CA GLN A 28 21.02 -8.59 3.02
C GLN A 28 22.33 -7.83 3.28
N PRO A 29 22.29 -6.50 3.48
CA PRO A 29 23.47 -5.78 3.92
C PRO A 29 23.87 -6.26 5.31
N HIS A 30 25.14 -6.67 5.45
CA HIS A 30 25.71 -7.16 6.70
C HIS A 30 25.51 -6.12 7.83
N GLY A 31 24.86 -6.55 8.93
CA GLY A 31 24.59 -5.72 10.11
C GLY A 31 23.13 -5.73 10.59
N GLU A 32 22.18 -6.15 9.74
CA GLU A 32 20.74 -6.16 10.07
C GLU A 32 20.19 -7.52 10.47
N GLU A 33 20.98 -8.59 10.29
CA GLU A 33 20.59 -9.98 10.52
C GLU A 33 20.03 -10.18 11.93
N GLY A 34 20.63 -9.56 12.95
CA GLY A 34 20.18 -9.67 14.34
C GLY A 34 18.80 -9.06 14.57
N ILE A 35 18.57 -7.82 14.14
CA ILE A 35 17.29 -7.14 14.38
C ILE A 35 16.17 -7.71 13.51
N ILE A 36 16.47 -8.13 12.28
CA ILE A 36 15.48 -8.82 11.44
C ILE A 36 15.10 -10.17 12.04
N ALA A 37 16.07 -10.93 12.57
CA ALA A 37 15.80 -12.18 13.27
C ALA A 37 14.98 -11.95 14.55
N GLU A 38 15.28 -10.91 15.33
CA GLU A 38 14.49 -10.51 16.50
C GLU A 38 13.06 -10.13 16.11
N ILE A 39 12.87 -9.37 15.03
CA ILE A 39 11.54 -9.03 14.51
C ILE A 39 10.81 -10.28 14.07
N ASP A 40 11.44 -11.18 13.31
CA ASP A 40 10.78 -12.40 12.83
C ASP A 40 10.44 -13.36 13.98
N GLU A 41 11.29 -13.47 15.00
CA GLU A 41 11.02 -14.23 16.22
C GLU A 41 9.84 -13.64 17.00
N LEU A 42 9.85 -12.33 17.23
CA LEU A 42 8.76 -11.60 17.87
C LEU A 42 7.46 -11.80 17.08
N LEU A 43 7.50 -11.63 15.75
CA LEU A 43 6.35 -11.82 14.88
C LEU A 43 5.84 -13.26 14.87
N ARG A 44 6.71 -14.26 14.97
CA ARG A 44 6.30 -15.67 15.08
C ARG A 44 5.66 -15.98 16.42
N ARG A 45 6.15 -15.38 17.51
CA ARG A 45 5.69 -15.63 18.87
C ARG A 45 4.37 -14.94 19.18
N GLU A 46 4.26 -13.67 18.82
CA GLU A 46 3.20 -12.77 19.32
C GLU A 46 2.24 -12.28 18.24
N PHE A 47 2.56 -12.44 16.94
CA PHE A 47 1.79 -11.82 15.86
C PHE A 47 1.26 -12.82 14.82
N CYS A 48 0.13 -12.48 14.19
CA CYS A 48 -0.42 -13.31 13.12
C CYS A 48 0.35 -13.12 11.79
N HIS A 49 0.16 -14.06 10.86
CA HIS A 49 0.78 -14.04 9.52
C HIS A 49 0.59 -12.71 8.77
N ILE A 50 -0.50 -12.00 9.03
CA ILE A 50 -0.84 -10.73 8.37
C ILE A 50 0.14 -9.61 8.78
N HIS A 51 0.66 -9.62 10.01
CA HIS A 51 1.68 -8.66 10.43
C HIS A 51 3.00 -8.87 9.68
N ARG A 52 3.38 -10.13 9.44
CA ARG A 52 4.57 -10.47 8.62
C ARG A 52 4.39 -10.01 7.17
N GLN A 53 3.21 -10.23 6.60
CA GLN A 53 2.86 -9.74 5.28
C GLN A 53 2.92 -8.21 5.16
N GLN A 54 2.42 -7.49 6.17
CA GLN A 54 2.51 -6.04 6.20
C GLN A 54 3.95 -5.57 6.35
N LEU A 55 4.75 -6.15 7.26
CA LEU A 55 6.16 -5.79 7.42
C LEU A 55 6.93 -5.96 6.11
N ALA A 56 6.72 -7.07 5.41
CA ALA A 56 7.33 -7.34 4.12
C ALA A 56 6.88 -6.34 3.03
N SER A 57 5.64 -5.85 3.14
CA SER A 57 5.05 -4.91 2.19
C SER A 57 5.47 -3.45 2.42
N CYS A 58 5.29 -2.96 3.64
CA CYS A 58 5.55 -1.59 4.06
C CYS A 58 6.14 -1.56 5.48
N ARG A 59 7.46 -1.68 5.52
CA ARG A 59 8.23 -1.67 6.77
C ARG A 59 7.99 -0.41 7.61
N PRO A 60 8.04 0.83 7.07
CA PRO A 60 7.85 2.03 7.89
C PRO A 60 6.48 2.11 8.57
N ALA A 61 5.41 1.67 7.89
CA ALA A 61 4.08 1.60 8.48
C ALA A 61 4.03 0.61 9.66
N MET A 62 4.67 -0.56 9.51
CA MET A 62 4.75 -1.54 10.59
C MET A 62 5.58 -1.02 11.78
N LEU A 63 6.69 -0.33 11.51
CA LEU A 63 7.50 0.27 12.58
C LEU A 63 6.74 1.36 13.34
N GLN A 64 5.95 2.19 12.64
CA GLN A 64 5.08 3.16 13.30
C GLN A 64 4.06 2.47 14.22
N LEU A 65 3.46 1.35 13.80
CA LEU A 65 2.57 0.58 14.68
C LEU A 65 3.29 0.05 15.93
N MET A 66 4.48 -0.53 15.75
CA MET A 66 5.28 -1.06 16.85
C MET A 66 5.69 0.03 17.85
N LEU A 67 5.97 1.25 17.38
CA LEU A 67 6.28 2.40 18.23
C LEU A 67 5.08 2.92 19.01
N ASN A 68 3.87 2.77 18.46
CA ASN A 68 2.63 3.20 19.11
C ASN A 68 2.13 2.22 20.20
N GLY A 69 2.89 1.14 20.46
CA GLY A 69 2.62 0.17 21.53
C GLY A 69 1.31 -0.62 21.35
N SER A 70 0.72 -1.07 22.47
CA SER A 70 -0.55 -1.83 22.49
C SER A 70 -1.67 -1.17 21.70
N SER A 71 -1.78 0.16 21.75
CA SER A 71 -2.84 0.89 21.06
C SER A 71 -2.75 0.78 19.53
N GLY A 72 -1.53 0.81 18.97
CA GLY A 72 -1.29 0.67 17.54
C GLY A 72 -1.58 -0.75 17.06
N LEU A 73 -1.07 -1.74 17.79
CA LEU A 73 -1.24 -3.15 17.46
C LEU A 73 -2.69 -3.63 17.63
N ARG A 74 -3.40 -3.13 18.65
CA ARG A 74 -4.83 -3.40 18.87
C ARG A 74 -5.69 -2.81 17.75
N ARG A 75 -5.48 -1.53 17.40
CA ARG A 75 -6.16 -0.91 16.25
C ARG A 75 -5.88 -1.65 14.94
N PHE A 76 -4.67 -2.18 14.77
CA PHE A 76 -4.39 -3.01 13.61
C PHE A 76 -5.18 -4.31 13.62
N HIS A 77 -5.29 -5.01 14.77
CA HIS A 77 -6.11 -6.21 14.88
C HIS A 77 -7.58 -5.94 14.55
N GLU A 78 -8.15 -4.84 15.05
CA GLU A 78 -9.50 -4.40 14.72
C GLU A 78 -9.65 -4.17 13.20
N ASN A 79 -8.69 -3.46 12.59
CA ASN A 79 -8.67 -3.20 11.16
C ASN A 79 -8.47 -4.47 10.32
N VAL A 80 -7.66 -5.42 10.77
CA VAL A 80 -7.43 -6.70 10.09
C VAL A 80 -8.68 -7.58 10.10
N ALA A 81 -9.45 -7.56 11.19
CA ALA A 81 -10.76 -8.21 11.22
C ALA A 81 -11.70 -7.59 10.17
N THR A 82 -11.62 -6.27 9.96
CA THR A 82 -12.33 -5.55 8.90
C THR A 82 -11.75 -5.79 7.50
N LEU A 83 -10.49 -6.21 7.36
CA LEU A 83 -9.78 -6.45 6.08
C LEU A 83 -9.69 -7.94 5.67
N THR A 84 -10.00 -8.90 6.53
CA THR A 84 -9.96 -10.34 6.19
C THR A 84 -11.28 -11.05 6.53
N ARG A 85 -11.97 -11.61 5.52
CA ARG A 85 -13.19 -12.42 5.75
C ARG A 85 -12.89 -13.79 6.40
N PHE A 86 -11.63 -14.24 6.34
CA PHE A 86 -11.24 -15.63 6.63
C PHE A 86 -10.22 -15.80 7.76
N ASN A 87 -9.70 -14.73 8.35
CA ASN A 87 -8.64 -14.86 9.34
C ASN A 87 -8.76 -13.80 10.43
N ARG A 88 -9.83 -13.90 11.22
CA ARG A 88 -9.95 -13.18 12.48
C ARG A 88 -8.73 -13.57 13.32
N PRO A 89 -7.76 -12.68 13.57
CA PRO A 89 -6.66 -13.02 14.45
C PRO A 89 -7.29 -13.38 15.80
N ALA A 90 -6.85 -14.47 16.43
CA ALA A 90 -7.28 -14.76 17.79
C ALA A 90 -7.00 -13.51 18.64
N ASP A 91 -8.02 -13.02 19.37
CA ASP A 91 -7.91 -11.88 20.30
C ASP A 91 -6.86 -12.22 21.37
N ARG A 92 -5.59 -12.03 21.06
CA ARG A 92 -4.52 -12.03 22.04
C ARG A 92 -4.25 -10.59 22.40
N ASP A 93 -4.54 -10.27 23.65
CA ASP A 93 -4.23 -8.98 24.20
C ASP A 93 -2.71 -8.84 24.28
N VAL A 94 -2.11 -8.11 23.34
CA VAL A 94 -0.67 -7.81 23.33
C VAL A 94 -0.42 -6.82 24.46
N ALA A 95 -0.18 -7.32 25.67
CA ALA A 95 -0.04 -6.50 26.88
C ALA A 95 1.36 -6.60 27.49
N GLY A 96 1.94 -5.44 27.83
CA GLY A 96 3.08 -5.31 28.74
C GLY A 96 4.45 -5.61 28.11
N PRO A 97 5.10 -6.76 28.39
CA PRO A 97 6.49 -7.02 27.95
C PRO A 97 6.70 -6.95 26.44
N VAL A 98 5.71 -7.43 25.67
CA VAL A 98 5.76 -7.44 24.20
C VAL A 98 5.75 -6.01 23.64
N GLU A 99 5.07 -5.07 24.28
CA GLU A 99 5.02 -3.67 23.84
C GLU A 99 6.37 -2.98 24.03
N ALA A 100 7.01 -3.19 25.17
CA ALA A 100 8.33 -2.64 25.44
C ALA A 100 9.37 -3.19 24.44
N GLU A 101 9.27 -4.49 24.12
CA GLU A 101 10.09 -5.16 23.11
C GLU A 101 9.83 -4.60 21.70
N CYS A 102 8.56 -4.42 21.31
CA CYS A 102 8.19 -3.80 20.03
C CYS A 102 8.75 -2.38 19.89
N ALA A 103 8.57 -1.55 20.93
CA ALA A 103 9.02 -0.16 20.92
C ALA A 103 10.55 -0.07 20.92
N ASP A 104 11.23 -1.00 21.59
CA ASP A 104 12.69 -1.08 21.59
C ASP A 104 13.25 -1.49 20.21
N ILE A 105 12.73 -2.58 19.63
CA ILE A 105 13.10 -3.05 18.29
C ILE A 105 12.87 -1.95 17.25
N ALA A 106 11.72 -1.27 17.31
CA ALA A 106 11.41 -0.23 16.35
C ALA A 106 12.29 1.02 16.51
N ARG A 107 12.67 1.39 17.74
CA ARG A 107 13.64 2.47 18.01
C ARG A 107 15.03 2.11 17.47
N ARG A 108 15.51 0.89 17.72
CA ARG A 108 16.80 0.40 17.21
C ARG A 108 16.82 0.40 15.68
N LEU A 109 15.75 -0.09 15.04
CA LEU A 109 15.69 -0.13 13.58
C LEU A 109 15.63 1.25 12.94
N ARG A 110 14.89 2.21 13.53
CA ARG A 110 14.92 3.62 13.09
C ARG A 110 16.31 4.23 13.22
N ALA A 111 17.01 3.98 14.32
CA ALA A 111 18.34 4.52 14.56
C ALA A 111 19.38 4.03 13.53
N MET A 112 19.23 2.81 13.00
CA MET A 112 20.16 2.26 12.00
C MET A 112 19.94 2.78 10.58
N ARG A 113 18.68 3.00 10.17
CA ARG A 113 18.29 3.28 8.78
C ARG A 113 17.88 4.73 8.53
N GLY A 114 17.73 5.56 9.56
CA GLY A 114 17.05 6.84 9.41
C GLY A 114 15.61 6.66 8.89
N ASP A 115 15.07 7.70 8.27
CA ASP A 115 13.75 7.67 7.61
C ASP A 115 13.81 7.16 6.15
N ASP A 116 14.92 6.53 5.74
CA ASP A 116 15.12 6.05 4.37
C ASP A 116 14.08 4.97 4.00
N ASP A 117 13.21 5.33 3.06
CA ASP A 117 12.19 4.47 2.49
C ASP A 117 12.31 4.48 0.96
N ALA A 118 13.23 3.68 0.45
CA ALA A 118 13.47 3.55 -0.99
C ALA A 118 12.21 3.19 -1.79
N LYS A 119 11.22 2.51 -1.19
CA LYS A 119 9.96 2.17 -1.85
C LYS A 119 9.09 3.41 -2.01
N PHE A 120 9.00 4.24 -0.97
CA PHE A 120 8.31 5.52 -1.06
C PHE A 120 9.05 6.51 -1.98
N ASP A 121 10.38 6.52 -1.97
CA ASP A 121 11.16 7.39 -2.84
C ASP A 121 10.92 7.06 -4.32
N GLU A 122 10.83 5.77 -4.64
CA GLU A 122 10.47 5.31 -5.99
C GLU A 122 9.02 5.66 -6.35
N LEU A 123 8.08 5.53 -5.40
CA LEU A 123 6.70 5.99 -5.58
C LEU A 123 6.66 7.50 -5.89
N ALA A 124 7.41 8.30 -5.15
CA ALA A 124 7.45 9.75 -5.35
C ALA A 124 7.98 10.10 -6.75
N ARG A 125 9.03 9.41 -7.21
CA ARG A 125 9.54 9.56 -8.59
C ARG A 125 8.50 9.17 -9.64
N LEU A 126 7.84 8.02 -9.46
CA LEU A 126 6.78 7.57 -10.37
C LEU A 126 5.64 8.60 -10.45
N LEU A 127 5.23 9.21 -9.34
CA LEU A 127 4.20 10.23 -9.34
C LEU A 127 4.62 11.51 -10.08
N GLU A 128 5.90 11.90 -10.00
CA GLU A 128 6.44 13.00 -10.79
C GLU A 128 6.43 12.65 -12.30
N GLU A 129 6.86 11.43 -12.67
CA GLU A 129 6.82 10.94 -14.06
C GLU A 129 5.39 10.95 -14.61
N LEU A 130 4.42 10.43 -13.85
CA LEU A 130 3.01 10.39 -14.26
C LEU A 130 2.39 11.78 -14.37
N ARG A 131 2.81 12.73 -13.53
CA ARG A 131 2.35 14.12 -13.62
C ARG A 131 2.79 14.78 -14.93
N GLU A 132 3.97 14.43 -15.44
CA GLU A 132 4.53 14.99 -16.67
C GLU A 132 3.99 14.33 -17.93
N ASP A 133 3.38 13.14 -17.81
CA ASP A 133 2.73 12.44 -18.90
C ASP A 133 1.34 13.03 -19.19
N PRO A 134 1.13 13.69 -20.35
CA PRO A 134 -0.16 14.30 -20.69
C PRO A 134 -1.28 13.27 -20.93
N THR A 135 -0.95 11.99 -21.12
CA THR A 135 -1.93 10.91 -21.26
C THR A 135 -2.49 10.47 -19.91
N VAL A 136 -1.78 10.76 -18.81
CA VAL A 136 -2.20 10.39 -17.46
C VAL A 136 -2.78 11.62 -16.77
N THR A 137 -4.09 11.60 -16.54
CA THR A 137 -4.77 12.70 -15.86
C THR A 137 -5.14 12.35 -14.43
N ARG A 138 -5.46 11.08 -14.16
CA ARG A 138 -6.03 10.67 -12.87
C ARG A 138 -5.52 9.29 -12.52
N ALA A 139 -4.78 9.21 -11.43
CA ALA A 139 -4.25 7.96 -10.91
C ALA A 139 -5.02 7.50 -9.67
N VAL A 140 -5.33 6.20 -9.57
CA VAL A 140 -5.71 5.57 -8.30
C VAL A 140 -4.54 4.78 -7.76
N MET A 141 -4.15 5.08 -6.53
CA MET A 141 -3.18 4.35 -5.76
C MET A 141 -3.86 3.47 -4.73
N PHE A 142 -3.66 2.15 -4.87
CA PHE A 142 -4.16 1.16 -3.92
C PHE A 142 -3.09 0.71 -2.94
N THR A 143 -3.53 0.52 -1.69
CA THR A 143 -2.83 -0.30 -0.71
C THR A 143 -3.80 -1.23 0.02
N HIS A 144 -3.32 -2.42 0.37
CA HIS A 144 -4.09 -3.44 1.06
C HIS A 144 -4.25 -3.14 2.56
N PHE A 145 -3.20 -2.60 3.21
CA PHE A 145 -3.17 -2.47 4.66
C PHE A 145 -3.55 -1.05 5.10
N ILE A 146 -4.53 -0.91 6.01
CA ILE A 146 -4.95 0.38 6.60
C ILE A 146 -3.80 1.19 7.24
N PRO A 147 -2.83 0.58 7.95
CA PRO A 147 -1.69 1.34 8.45
C PRO A 147 -0.76 1.81 7.33
N THR A 148 -0.60 1.02 6.26
CA THR A 148 0.13 1.47 5.06
C THR A 148 -0.59 2.66 4.41
N TYR A 149 -1.92 2.63 4.32
CA TYR A 149 -2.71 3.78 3.87
C TYR A 149 -2.45 5.02 4.72
N SER A 150 -2.49 4.88 6.06
CA SER A 150 -2.26 5.99 6.98
C SER A 150 -0.84 6.56 6.87
N TYR A 151 0.15 5.67 6.71
CA TYR A 151 1.53 6.04 6.44
C TYR A 151 1.69 6.81 5.13
N LEU A 152 1.14 6.27 4.03
CA LEU A 152 1.20 6.87 2.70
C LEU A 152 0.52 8.22 2.67
N ARG A 153 -0.68 8.34 3.25
CA ARG A 153 -1.41 9.61 3.33
C ARG A 153 -0.52 10.72 3.91
N ASN A 154 0.07 10.49 5.08
CA ASN A 154 0.91 11.50 5.74
C ASN A 154 2.16 11.85 4.91
N ARG A 155 2.78 10.85 4.29
CA ARG A 155 4.00 11.03 3.48
C ARG A 155 3.71 11.75 2.16
N LEU A 156 2.61 11.40 1.49
CA LEU A 156 2.17 12.03 0.24
C LEU A 156 1.74 13.48 0.50
N GLU A 157 0.96 13.77 1.55
CA GLU A 157 0.59 15.15 1.93
C GLU A 157 1.83 16.06 2.19
N ALA A 158 2.98 15.46 2.52
CA ALA A 158 4.22 16.17 2.72
C ALA A 158 5.03 16.45 1.42
N LEU A 159 4.74 15.77 0.31
CA LEU A 159 5.47 15.98 -0.94
C LEU A 159 5.17 17.36 -1.56
N PRO A 160 6.18 18.02 -2.16
CA PRO A 160 6.01 19.33 -2.78
C PRO A 160 4.88 19.38 -3.81
N MET A 161 4.75 18.37 -4.68
CA MET A 161 3.73 18.33 -5.75
C MET A 161 2.29 18.53 -5.22
N PHE A 162 1.97 17.93 -4.07
CA PHE A 162 0.63 17.98 -3.48
C PHE A 162 0.39 19.28 -2.69
N ARG A 163 1.46 20.01 -2.37
CA ARG A 163 1.39 21.36 -1.80
C ARG A 163 1.34 22.45 -2.87
N SER A 164 1.80 22.16 -4.08
CA SER A 164 1.95 23.12 -5.16
C SER A 164 0.93 23.00 -6.29
N GLY A 165 -0.12 22.19 -6.13
CA GLY A 165 -1.28 22.19 -7.03
C GLY A 165 -1.81 20.82 -7.47
N VAL A 166 -1.06 19.73 -7.32
CA VAL A 166 -1.59 18.38 -7.59
C VAL A 166 -2.58 18.01 -6.49
N ARG A 167 -3.78 17.56 -6.87
CA ARG A 167 -4.78 17.13 -5.89
C ARG A 167 -4.50 15.72 -5.39
N LEU A 168 -4.30 15.58 -4.08
CA LEU A 168 -4.41 14.31 -3.36
C LEU A 168 -5.82 14.16 -2.79
N ILE A 169 -6.51 13.10 -3.21
CA ILE A 169 -7.80 12.65 -2.69
C ILE A 169 -7.54 11.41 -1.85
N CYS A 170 -8.04 11.39 -0.62
CA CYS A 170 -7.90 10.28 0.31
C CYS A 170 -9.28 9.68 0.58
N ALA A 171 -9.41 8.36 0.38
CA ALA A 171 -10.61 7.58 0.67
C ALA A 171 -10.21 6.35 1.49
N GLY A 172 -10.38 6.44 2.81
CA GLY A 172 -9.87 5.52 3.82
C GLY A 172 -10.96 4.98 4.74
N PRO A 173 -10.56 4.22 5.77
CA PRO A 173 -11.48 3.41 6.60
C PRO A 173 -12.46 4.22 7.48
N ASN A 174 -12.25 5.53 7.62
CA ASN A 174 -13.09 6.39 8.46
C ASN A 174 -14.05 7.26 7.61
N ASP A 175 -14.02 7.12 6.29
CA ASP A 175 -14.89 7.86 5.38
C ASP A 175 -16.25 7.16 5.29
N ASP A 176 -17.31 7.95 5.26
CA ASP A 176 -18.69 7.47 5.09
C ASP A 176 -19.01 7.13 3.63
N ASP A 177 -20.12 6.43 3.41
CA ASP A 177 -20.55 5.99 2.09
C ASP A 177 -20.71 7.18 1.11
N GLU A 178 -21.20 8.32 1.58
CA GLU A 178 -21.34 9.55 0.77
C GLU A 178 -19.97 10.06 0.28
N THR A 179 -18.96 10.08 1.17
CA THR A 179 -17.60 10.47 0.83
C THR A 179 -16.98 9.52 -0.19
N LEU A 180 -17.25 8.21 -0.05
CA LEU A 180 -16.76 7.18 -0.97
C LEU A 180 -17.45 7.30 -2.33
N GLU A 181 -18.76 7.48 -2.40
CA GLU A 181 -19.50 7.66 -3.66
C GLU A 181 -19.04 8.93 -4.40
N GLY A 182 -18.69 9.98 -3.66
CA GLY A 182 -18.24 11.26 -4.21
C GLY A 182 -16.82 11.28 -4.81
N VAL A 183 -16.01 10.21 -4.67
CA VAL A 183 -14.60 10.23 -5.13
C VAL A 183 -14.45 10.44 -6.63
N ASN A 184 -15.32 9.86 -7.46
CA ASN A 184 -15.26 10.08 -8.91
C ASN A 184 -15.52 11.53 -9.26
N SER A 185 -16.60 12.12 -8.73
CA SER A 185 -16.90 13.52 -9.00
C SER A 185 -15.81 14.46 -8.45
N ARG A 186 -15.09 14.07 -7.40
CA ARG A 186 -13.93 14.84 -6.91
C ARG A 186 -12.75 14.74 -7.88
N LEU A 187 -12.46 13.55 -8.41
CA LEU A 187 -11.41 13.35 -9.41
C LEU A 187 -11.73 14.10 -10.72
N GLU A 188 -12.97 14.03 -11.20
CA GLU A 188 -13.40 14.67 -12.46
C GLU A 188 -13.30 16.18 -12.45
N ARG A 189 -13.49 16.82 -11.28
CA ARG A 189 -13.42 18.29 -11.11
C ARG A 189 -12.00 18.84 -11.22
N GLU A 190 -10.98 18.02 -11.07
CA GLU A 190 -9.59 18.49 -11.11
C GLU A 190 -9.15 18.69 -12.57
N GLU A 191 -8.66 19.89 -12.86
CA GLU A 191 -8.09 20.28 -14.16
C GLU A 191 -6.58 19.96 -14.16
N GLY A 192 -6.24 18.68 -14.31
CA GLY A 192 -4.84 18.23 -14.37
C GLY A 192 -4.62 16.89 -13.67
N PHE A 193 -3.34 16.57 -13.41
CA PHE A 193 -2.98 15.35 -12.71
C PHE A 193 -3.55 15.33 -11.28
N ALA A 194 -4.31 14.30 -10.94
CA ALA A 194 -4.85 14.06 -9.60
C ALA A 194 -4.63 12.61 -9.16
N VAL A 195 -4.47 12.41 -7.85
CA VAL A 195 -4.19 11.10 -7.26
C VAL A 195 -5.24 10.77 -6.21
N LEU A 196 -5.91 9.62 -6.34
CA LEU A 196 -6.74 9.02 -5.31
C LEU A 196 -5.94 7.95 -4.56
N LEU A 197 -5.74 8.11 -3.25
CA LEU A 197 -5.23 7.06 -2.38
C LEU A 197 -6.40 6.32 -1.73
N THR A 198 -6.44 4.99 -1.85
CA THR A 198 -7.49 4.17 -1.22
C THR A 198 -7.04 2.73 -0.90
N THR A 199 -7.94 1.93 -0.33
CA THR A 199 -7.74 0.50 -0.05
C THR A 199 -8.74 -0.39 -0.79
N ASP A 200 -8.43 -1.69 -0.92
CA ASP A 200 -9.29 -2.68 -1.58
C ASP A 200 -10.73 -2.64 -1.07
N ARG A 201 -10.87 -2.60 0.25
CA ARG A 201 -12.16 -2.71 0.95
C ARG A 201 -13.01 -1.45 0.80
N MET A 202 -12.38 -0.29 0.78
CA MET A 202 -13.11 0.98 0.65
C MET A 202 -13.52 1.28 -0.79
N SER A 203 -12.80 0.71 -1.77
CA SER A 203 -13.22 0.70 -3.17
C SER A 203 -14.17 -0.46 -3.50
N GLU A 204 -14.59 -1.30 -2.52
CA GLU A 204 -15.50 -2.41 -2.83
C GLU A 204 -16.85 -1.99 -3.38
N SER A 205 -17.30 -0.82 -2.95
CA SER A 205 -18.63 -0.29 -3.23
C SER A 205 -18.66 0.78 -4.32
N VAL A 206 -17.52 1.16 -4.92
CA VAL A 206 -17.42 2.31 -5.84
C VAL A 206 -16.69 1.95 -7.14
N ASP A 207 -17.29 2.29 -8.28
CA ASP A 207 -16.69 2.14 -9.61
C ASP A 207 -15.75 3.32 -9.91
N LEU A 208 -14.44 3.08 -10.03
CA LEU A 208 -13.40 4.13 -10.11
C LEU A 208 -13.09 4.60 -11.54
N HIS A 209 -14.11 4.63 -12.39
CA HIS A 209 -14.03 4.97 -13.82
C HIS A 209 -13.42 6.34 -14.14
N ALA A 210 -13.41 7.29 -13.19
CA ALA A 210 -12.83 8.61 -13.43
C ALA A 210 -11.30 8.59 -13.60
N ALA A 211 -10.63 7.51 -13.16
CA ALA A 211 -9.19 7.37 -13.30
C ALA A 211 -8.79 6.67 -14.59
N ASN A 212 -7.60 7.00 -15.10
CA ASN A 212 -6.99 6.38 -16.28
C ASN A 212 -5.62 5.74 -16.00
N CYS A 213 -5.17 5.77 -14.75
CA CYS A 213 -3.96 5.11 -14.29
C CYS A 213 -4.21 4.42 -12.94
N VAL A 214 -3.58 3.26 -12.73
CA VAL A 214 -3.62 2.54 -11.47
C VAL A 214 -2.21 2.22 -10.99
N ILE A 215 -1.96 2.52 -9.72
CA ILE A 215 -0.72 2.29 -9.00
C ILE A 215 -1.02 1.33 -7.85
N ASN A 216 -0.27 0.23 -7.78
CA ASN A 216 -0.36 -0.70 -6.65
C ASN A 216 0.83 -0.50 -5.74
N TYR A 217 0.63 0.14 -4.58
CA TYR A 217 1.69 0.24 -3.60
C TYR A 217 2.00 -1.13 -2.99
N ASP A 218 0.96 -1.89 -2.69
CA ASP A 218 1.07 -3.30 -2.36
C ASP A 218 -0.13 -4.11 -2.83
N LEU A 219 0.12 -5.41 -2.99
CA LEU A 219 -0.85 -6.35 -3.51
C LEU A 219 -1.41 -7.22 -2.39
N PRO A 220 -2.72 -7.53 -2.42
CA PRO A 220 -3.28 -8.51 -1.52
C PRO A 220 -2.63 -9.87 -1.81
N TYR A 221 -2.32 -10.63 -0.75
CA TYR A 221 -1.74 -11.96 -0.87
C TYR A 221 -2.76 -13.03 -1.27
N ASN A 222 -4.05 -12.71 -1.17
CA ASN A 222 -5.14 -13.55 -1.64
C ASN A 222 -5.40 -13.29 -3.14
N PRO A 223 -5.19 -14.29 -4.02
CA PRO A 223 -5.43 -14.13 -5.45
C PRO A 223 -6.85 -13.68 -5.80
N GLN A 224 -7.85 -14.04 -4.98
CA GLN A 224 -9.23 -13.65 -5.21
C GLN A 224 -9.44 -12.14 -5.03
N ASP A 225 -8.80 -11.54 -4.02
CA ASP A 225 -8.88 -10.10 -3.76
C ASP A 225 -8.19 -9.33 -4.89
N LEU A 226 -7.07 -9.85 -5.40
CA LEU A 226 -6.39 -9.31 -6.57
C LEU A 226 -7.28 -9.38 -7.83
N GLN A 227 -7.94 -10.51 -8.08
CA GLN A 227 -8.86 -10.66 -9.21
C GLN A 227 -10.06 -9.71 -9.12
N GLN A 228 -10.61 -9.50 -7.92
CA GLN A 228 -11.68 -8.53 -7.72
C GLN A 228 -11.21 -7.09 -7.96
N ARG A 229 -10.01 -6.72 -7.50
CA ARG A 229 -9.39 -5.41 -7.80
C ARG A 229 -9.21 -5.25 -9.31
N ILE A 230 -8.64 -6.25 -9.99
CA ILE A 230 -8.46 -6.24 -11.45
C ILE A 230 -9.81 -6.06 -12.15
N GLY A 231 -10.86 -6.78 -11.75
CA GLY A 231 -12.19 -6.65 -12.37
C GLY A 231 -12.82 -5.25 -12.23
N ARG A 232 -12.47 -4.48 -11.19
CA ARG A 232 -12.92 -3.08 -11.03
C ARG A 232 -12.08 -2.11 -11.86
N VAL A 233 -10.79 -2.40 -11.91
CA VAL A 233 -9.82 -1.61 -12.67
C VAL A 233 -9.88 -1.96 -14.17
N ASP A 234 -10.50 -3.07 -14.57
CA ASP A 234 -10.55 -3.53 -15.97
C ASP A 234 -11.28 -2.51 -16.88
N ARG A 235 -12.25 -1.76 -16.36
CA ARG A 235 -12.88 -0.64 -17.11
C ARG A 235 -11.92 0.53 -17.36
N ILE A 236 -11.00 0.75 -16.44
CA ILE A 236 -9.93 1.75 -16.55
C ILE A 236 -8.85 1.26 -17.52
N ILE A 237 -8.46 -0.02 -17.39
CA ILE A 237 -7.42 -0.67 -18.22
C ILE A 237 -7.84 -0.79 -19.68
N GLN A 238 -9.13 -1.02 -19.96
CA GLN A 238 -9.63 -1.10 -21.34
C GLN A 238 -9.53 0.23 -22.11
N GLN A 239 -9.30 1.37 -21.43
CA GLN A 239 -9.17 2.69 -22.05
C GLN A 239 -7.80 3.36 -21.84
N ALA A 240 -6.85 2.68 -21.19
CA ALA A 240 -5.52 3.24 -20.86
C ALA A 240 -4.42 2.64 -21.74
N ASP A 241 -3.63 3.49 -22.40
CA ASP A 241 -2.54 3.07 -23.30
C ASP A 241 -1.30 2.53 -22.54
N VAL A 242 -1.12 2.89 -21.26
CA VAL A 242 0.03 2.48 -20.44
C VAL A 242 -0.41 2.20 -19.00
N ILE A 243 0.03 1.06 -18.44
CA ILE A 243 -0.25 0.70 -17.03
C ILE A 243 1.08 0.72 -16.26
N HIS A 244 1.06 1.25 -15.04
CA HIS A 244 2.21 1.27 -14.12
C HIS A 244 1.86 0.46 -12.87
N VAL A 245 1.97 -0.86 -12.99
CA VAL A 245 1.79 -1.80 -11.86
C VAL A 245 3.04 -1.82 -10.96
#